data_AF-A0A1G6QZZ2-F1
#
_entry.id   AF-A0A1G6QZZ2-F1
#
_cell.length_a   1.000
_cell.length_b   1.000
_cell.length_c   1.000
_cell.angle_alpha   90.00
_cell.angle_beta   90.00
_cell.angle_gamma   90.00
#
_symmetry.space_group_name_H-M   'P 1'
#
loop_
_entity.id
_entity.type
_entity.pdbx_description
1 polymer ?
#
loop_
_entity_poly.entity_id
_entity_poly.type
_entity_poly.pdbx_seq_one_letter_code
_entity_poly.pdbx_strand_id
1 'polypeptide(L)' 'MYTGKITNNENFKMIGDWTSQSKTLKEKYPLLVDADLKFEKGKENDLLTRVGTRLNKKRDEVINILRKVQPSA' A
#
# COMPACT_ATOMS: atom_id res chain seq x y z
N MET A 1 -11.81 5.41 28.71
CA MET A 1 -10.78 4.43 28.31
C MET A 1 -10.63 4.57 26.80
N TYR A 2 -9.51 5.09 26.31
CA TYR A 2 -9.31 5.23 24.86
C TYR A 2 -9.18 3.83 24.27
N THR A 3 -10.21 3.35 23.58
CA THR A 3 -10.14 2.16 22.74
C THR A 3 -9.30 2.52 21.51
N GLY A 4 -7.99 2.60 21.70
CA GLY A 4 -7.04 2.67 20.60
C GLY A 4 -7.23 1.42 19.76
N LYS A 5 -7.86 1.58 18.58
CA LYS A 5 -7.90 0.55 17.56
C LYS A 5 -6.46 0.16 17.27
N ILE A 6 -6.03 -0.99 17.79
CA ILE A 6 -4.77 -1.62 17.39
C ILE A 6 -5.05 -2.15 15.98
N THR A 7 -4.91 -1.29 14.97
CA THR A 7 -4.85 -1.74 13.58
C THR A 7 -3.54 -2.52 13.44
N ASN A 8 -3.63 -3.84 13.60
CA ASN A 8 -2.55 -4.78 13.31
C ASN A 8 -2.16 -4.68 11.82
N ASN A 9 -1.40 -3.63 11.48
CA ASN A 9 -0.76 -3.42 10.18
C ASN A 9 0.51 -4.26 10.02
N GLU A 10 0.78 -5.12 11.00
CA GLU A 10 1.90 -6.05 11.00
C GLU A 10 1.72 -7.19 9.99
N ASN A 11 0.50 -7.40 9.48
CA ASN A 11 0.19 -8.46 8.51
C ASN A 11 -0.52 -7.93 7.25
N PHE A 12 -0.12 -6.75 6.76
CA PHE A 12 -0.54 -6.34 5.42
C PHE A 12 0.08 -7.30 4.39
N LYS A 13 -0.78 -8.02 3.68
CA LYS A 13 -0.41 -8.88 2.56
C LYS A 13 -1.07 -8.36 1.31
N MET A 14 -0.33 -8.39 0.22
CA MET A 14 -0.89 -8.07 -1.08
C MET A 14 -1.54 -9.32 -1.66
N ILE A 15 -2.81 -9.17 -2.03
CA ILE A 15 -3.60 -10.22 -2.67
C ILE A 15 -3.98 -9.80 -4.09
N GLY A 16 -4.04 -10.77 -5.00
CA GLY A 16 -4.41 -10.55 -6.41
C GLY A 16 -3.30 -9.96 -7.29
N ASP A 17 -3.72 -9.37 -8.42
CA ASP A 17 -2.83 -8.86 -9.47
C ASP A 17 -2.27 -7.47 -9.16
N TRP A 18 -1.05 -7.43 -8.63
CA TRP A 18 -0.36 -6.16 -8.36
C TRP A 18 -0.16 -5.30 -9.61
N THR A 19 0.04 -5.89 -10.78
CA THR A 19 0.22 -5.15 -12.04
C THR A 19 -0.98 -4.24 -12.37
N SER A 20 -2.21 -4.66 -12.03
CA SER A 20 -3.41 -3.84 -12.20
C SER A 20 -3.56 -2.81 -11.07
N GLN A 21 -3.29 -3.25 -9.83
CA GLN A 21 -3.37 -2.41 -8.63
C GLN A 21 -2.39 -1.25 -8.68
N SER A 22 -1.15 -1.49 -9.11
CA SER A 22 -0.11 -0.47 -9.30
C SER A 22 -0.49 0.55 -10.36
N LYS A 23 -1.09 0.13 -11.49
CA LYS A 23 -1.63 1.07 -12.49
C LYS A 23 -2.68 1.99 -11.88
N THR A 24 -3.64 1.43 -11.16
CA THR A 24 -4.67 2.22 -10.46
C THR A 24 -4.05 3.18 -9.45
N LEU A 25 -3.01 2.74 -8.74
CA LEU A 25 -2.28 3.57 -7.78
C LEU A 25 -1.56 4.72 -8.49
N LYS A 26 -0.90 4.46 -9.62
CA LYS A 26 -0.22 5.45 -10.44
C LYS A 26 -1.18 6.49 -11.01
N GLU A 27 -2.36 6.06 -11.44
CA GLU A 27 -3.42 6.95 -11.93
C GLU A 27 -3.97 7.86 -10.83
N LYS A 28 -4.15 7.33 -9.61
CA LYS A 28 -4.58 8.14 -8.44
C LYS A 28 -3.48 9.03 -7.89
N TYR A 29 -2.23 8.58 -7.99
CA TYR A 29 -1.06 9.24 -7.42
C TYR A 29 0.05 9.35 -8.47
N PRO A 30 0.02 10.42 -9.30
CA PRO A 30 1.02 10.64 -10.36
C PRO A 30 2.45 10.86 -9.82
N LEU A 31 2.59 11.03 -8.49
CA LEU A 31 3.86 11.09 -7.77
C LEU A 31 4.58 9.74 -7.71
N LEU A 32 3.85 8.63 -7.82
CA LEU A 32 4.41 7.28 -7.80
C LEU A 32 4.89 6.90 -9.19
N VAL A 33 6.17 6.55 -9.31
CA VAL A 33 6.71 6.00 -10.56
C VAL A 33 6.77 4.48 -10.50
N ASP A 34 6.99 3.83 -11.65
CA ASP A 34 7.04 2.37 -11.74
C ASP A 34 8.07 1.74 -10.79
N ALA A 35 9.16 2.47 -10.49
CA ALA A 35 10.18 2.05 -9.54
C ALA A 35 9.68 2.00 -8.08
N ASP A 36 8.79 2.91 -7.70
CA ASP A 36 8.18 2.95 -6.36
C ASP A 36 7.07 1.91 -6.23
N LEU A 37 6.43 1.58 -7.35
CA LEU A 37 5.40 0.56 -7.47
C LEU A 37 5.97 -0.83 -7.73
N LYS A 38 7.29 -1.01 -7.65
CA LYS A 38 7.89 -2.35 -7.81
C LYS A 38 7.58 -3.18 -6.58
N PHE A 39 6.79 -4.23 -6.76
CA PHE A 39 6.45 -5.18 -5.70
C PHE A 39 7.08 -6.54 -5.98
N GLU A 40 7.63 -7.13 -4.92
CA GLU A 40 8.09 -8.52 -4.89
C GLU A 40 7.39 -9.22 -3.74
N LYS A 41 6.86 -10.43 -3.98
CA LYS A 41 6.14 -11.20 -2.98
C LYS A 41 7.03 -11.44 -1.74
N GLY A 42 6.54 -11.05 -0.56
CA GLY A 42 7.30 -11.09 0.70
C GLY A 42 8.00 -9.77 1.03
N LYS A 43 8.00 -8.78 0.13
CA LYS A 43 8.53 -7.42 0.36
C LYS A 43 7.44 -6.36 0.50
N GLU A 44 6.25 -6.74 0.97
CA GLU A 44 5.17 -5.78 1.25
C GLU A 44 5.63 -4.62 2.14
N ASN A 45 6.47 -4.90 3.14
CA ASN A 45 7.06 -3.88 4.01
C ASN A 45 7.88 -2.83 3.26
N ASP A 46 8.65 -3.25 2.25
CA ASP A 46 9.51 -2.36 1.47
C ASP A 46 8.64 -1.46 0.58
N LEU A 47 7.62 -2.04 -0.07
CA LEU A 47 6.65 -1.31 -0.87
C LEU A 47 5.92 -0.27 -0.03
N LEU A 48 5.40 -0.65 1.14
CA LEU A 48 4.71 0.25 2.06
C LEU A 48 5.59 1.43 2.46
N THR A 49 6.86 1.17 2.73
CA THR A 49 7.82 2.21 3.12
C THR A 49 8.08 3.16 1.95
N ARG A 50 8.36 2.64 0.74
CA ARG A 50 8.59 3.47 -0.45
C ARG A 50 7.38 4.33 -0.80
N VAL A 51 6.21 3.72 -0.93
CA VAL A 51 4.97 4.43 -1.25
C VAL A 51 4.65 5.46 -0.16
N GLY A 52 4.85 5.12 1.11
CA GLY A 52 4.69 6.07 2.22
C GLY A 52 5.64 7.26 2.14
N THR A 53 6.92 7.03 1.88
CA THR A 53 7.91 8.09 1.72
C THR A 53 7.59 8.99 0.52
N ARG A 54 7.19 8.41 -0.61
CA ARG A 54 6.84 9.16 -1.83
C ARG A 54 5.58 10.00 -1.69
N LEU A 55 4.55 9.45 -1.06
CA LEU A 55 3.29 10.16 -0.81
C LEU A 55 3.33 11.04 0.45
N ASN A 56 4.44 11.02 1.19
CA ASN A 56 4.57 11.63 2.51
C ASN A 56 3.42 11.22 3.45
N LYS A 57 3.06 9.94 3.42
CA LYS A 57 1.93 9.36 4.17
C LYS A 57 2.42 8.37 5.23
N LYS A 58 1.64 8.30 6.31
CA LYS A 58 1.84 7.29 7.36
C LYS A 58 1.55 5.89 6.82
N ARG A 59 2.18 4.89 7.42
CA ARG A 59 2.03 3.50 7.02
C ARG A 59 0.55 3.02 6.99
N ASP A 60 -0.26 3.41 7.98
CA ASP A 60 -1.71 3.14 8.00
C ASP A 60 -2.44 3.70 6.77
N GLU A 61 -2.11 4.93 6.39
CA GLU A 61 -2.71 5.58 5.23
C GLU A 61 -2.35 4.83 3.95
N VAL A 62 -1.07 4.45 3.80
CA VAL A 62 -0.61 3.67 2.64
C VAL A 62 -1.34 2.34 2.57
N ILE A 63 -1.45 1.63 3.69
CA ILE A 63 -2.16 0.34 3.75
C ILE A 63 -3.62 0.51 3.36
N ASN A 64 -4.29 1.57 3.82
CA ASN A 64 -5.66 1.87 3.45
C ASN A 64 -5.80 2.14 1.95
N ILE A 65 -4.86 2.89 1.35
CA ILE A 65 -4.84 3.13 -0.09
C ILE A 65 -4.64 1.82 -0.86
N LEU A 66 -3.67 0.99 -0.45
CA LEU A 66 -3.40 -0.28 -1.11
C LEU A 66 -4.56 -1.26 -0.96
N ARG A 67 -5.27 -1.26 0.18
CA ARG A 67 -6.49 -2.06 0.36
C ARG A 67 -7.63 -1.62 -0.56
N LYS A 68 -7.74 -0.32 -0.86
CA LYS A 68 -8.77 0.21 -1.77
C LYS A 68 -8.55 -0.16 -3.23
N VAL A 69 -7.32 -0.43 -3.65
CA VAL A 69 -7.03 -0.87 -5.03
C VAL A 69 -7.05 -2.38 -5.17
N GLN A 70 -6.94 -3.12 -4.06
CA GLN A 70 -7.08 -4.57 -4.06
C GLN A 70 -8.55 -4.96 -4.25
N PRO A 71 -8.84 -6.07 -4.95
CA PRO A 71 -10.18 -6.60 -5.01
C PRO A 71 -10.65 -6.93 -3.59
N SER A 72 -11.88 -6.56 -3.26
CA SER A 72 -12.54 -7.03 -2.04
C SER A 72 -12.58 -8.55 -2.10
N ALA A 73 -11.92 -9.21 -1.14
CA ALA A 73 -12.02 -10.65 -0.96
C ALA A 73 -13.45 -11.05 -0.57
#